data_AF-A0A9Q3KCM9-F1
#
_entry.id   AF-A0A9Q3KCM9-F1
#
_cell.length_a   1.000
_cell.length_b   1.000
_cell.length_c   1.000
_cell.angle_alpha   90.00
_cell.angle_beta   90.00
_cell.angle_gamma   90.00
#
_symmetry.space_group_name_H-M   'P 1'
#
loop_
_entity.id
_entity.type
_entity.pdbx_description
1 polymer ?
#
loop_
_entity_poly.entity_id
_entity_poly.type
_entity_poly.pdbx_seq_one_letter_code
_entity_poly.pdbx_strand_id
1 'polypeptide(L)' 'MLFGISHGAIVLNTQSVIHKLMKFQRKVIVWPTIEQQRETSQVMQAEGFPGCIGFIDGSLIPLSQHPPNPGEAYFDHKK' A
#
# COMPACT_ATOMS: atom_id res chain seq x y z
N MET A 1 -18.93 16.79 -21.19
CA MET A 1 -17.65 16.85 -20.45
C MET A 1 -17.99 16.79 -18.97
N LEU A 2 -17.89 15.62 -18.35
CA LEU A 2 -18.21 15.44 -16.93
C LEU A 2 -17.22 16.31 -16.13
N PHE A 3 -17.72 17.22 -15.28
CA PHE A 3 -16.95 18.16 -14.44
C PHE A 3 -16.23 19.35 -15.12
N GLY A 4 -16.32 19.56 -16.44
CA GLY A 4 -15.70 20.71 -17.10
C GLY A 4 -14.16 20.71 -17.08
N ILE A 5 -13.54 19.55 -16.85
CA ILE A 5 -12.08 19.36 -16.81
C ILE A 5 -11.66 18.60 -18.07
N SER A 6 -10.57 19.03 -18.70
CA SER A 6 -10.01 18.31 -19.85
C SER A 6 -9.39 16.98 -19.43
N HIS A 7 -9.43 15.98 -20.31
CA HIS A 7 -8.81 14.68 -20.06
C HIS A 7 -7.31 14.82 -19.71
N GLY A 8 -6.59 15.70 -20.41
CA GLY A 8 -5.18 15.99 -20.12
C GLY A 8 -4.96 16.54 -18.70
N ALA A 9 -5.85 17.42 -18.22
CA ALA A 9 -5.78 17.92 -16.86
C ALA A 9 -6.02 16.83 -15.81
N ILE A 10 -6.92 15.86 -16.07
CA ILE A 10 -7.12 14.70 -15.17
C ILE A 10 -5.85 13.86 -15.09
N VAL A 11 -5.24 13.53 -16.23
CA VAL A 11 -4.01 12.71 -16.27
C VAL A 11 -2.87 13.40 -15.53
N LEU A 12 -2.62 14.68 -15.82
CA LEU A 12 -1.53 15.45 -15.20
C LEU A 12 -1.71 15.59 -13.69
N ASN A 13 -2.93 15.86 -13.22
CA ASN A 13 -3.21 15.95 -11.79
C ASN A 13 -3.06 14.59 -11.10
N THR A 14 -3.57 13.52 -11.70
CA THR A 14 -3.45 12.16 -11.17
C THR A 14 -1.97 11.76 -11.02
N GLN A 15 -1.17 11.97 -12.06
CA GLN A 15 0.27 11.71 -12.02
C GLN A 15 0.97 12.54 -10.95
N SER A 16 0.63 13.83 -10.82
CA SER A 16 1.21 14.72 -9.81
C SER A 16 0.93 14.23 -8.38
N VAL A 17 -0.31 13.82 -8.10
CA VAL A 17 -0.71 13.28 -6.79
C VAL A 17 0.03 11.98 -6.49
N ILE A 18 0.07 11.04 -7.44
CA ILE A 18 0.79 9.78 -7.28
C ILE A 18 2.28 10.04 -6.96
N HIS A 19 2.94 10.92 -7.73
CA HIS A 19 4.35 11.24 -7.47
C HIS A 19 4.58 11.85 -6.09
N LYS A 20 3.68 12.73 -5.62
CA LYS A 20 3.78 13.32 -4.28
C LYS A 20 3.58 12.27 -3.19
N LEU A 21 2.59 11.37 -3.34
CA LEU A 21 2.37 10.25 -2.42
C LEU A 21 3.58 9.32 -2.38
N MET A 22 4.15 8.95 -3.52
CA MET A 22 5.36 8.12 -3.59
C MET A 22 6.58 8.79 -2.95
N LYS A 23 6.70 10.12 -3.04
CA LYS A 23 7.74 10.87 -2.31
C LYS A 23 7.50 10.88 -0.81
N PHE A 24 6.23 11.00 -0.39
CA PHE A 24 5.84 11.01 1.02
C PHE A 24 5.97 9.63 1.67
N GLN A 25 5.70 8.56 0.93
CA GLN A 25 5.81 7.16 1.38
C GLN A 25 7.12 6.89 2.13
N ARG A 26 8.25 7.40 1.62
CA ARG A 26 9.57 7.19 2.25
C ARG A 26 9.69 7.75 3.67
N LYS A 27 8.79 8.65 4.07
CA LYS A 27 8.75 9.22 5.42
C LYS A 27 7.83 8.45 6.37
N VAL A 28 6.88 7.68 5.83
CA VAL A 28 5.82 7.02 6.62
C VAL A 28 5.93 5.50 6.63
N ILE A 29 6.40 4.91 5.54
CA ILE A 29 6.68 3.47 5.43
C ILE A 29 8.18 3.33 5.67
N VAL A 30 8.55 3.16 6.94
CA VAL A 30 9.92 2.94 7.39
C VAL A 30 10.02 1.56 8.03
N TRP A 31 11.13 0.87 7.77
CA TRP A 31 11.42 -0.36 8.50
C TRP A 31 11.82 -0.01 9.94
N PRO A 32 11.25 -0.67 10.96
CA PRO A 32 11.57 -0.38 12.36
C PRO A 32 13.05 -0.59 12.66
N THR A 33 13.60 0.17 13.61
CA THR A 33 14.97 -0.06 14.11
C THR A 33 15.05 -1.38 14.87
N ILE A 34 16.27 -1.87 15.15
CA ILE A 34 16.46 -3.12 15.90
C ILE A 34 15.80 -3.05 17.28
N GLU A 35 15.83 -1.88 17.93
CA GLU A 35 15.21 -1.64 19.22
C GLU A 35 13.68 -1.74 19.13
N GLN A 36 13.08 -1.08 18.14
CA GLN A 36 11.63 -1.12 17.88
C GLN A 36 11.16 -2.53 17.50
N GLN A 37 11.96 -3.26 16.71
CA GLN A 37 11.69 -4.65 16.37
C GLN A 37 11.71 -5.53 17.62
N ARG A 38 12.67 -5.33 18.52
CA ARG A 38 12.78 -6.11 19.77
C ARG A 38 11.60 -5.85 20.69
N GLU A 39 11.21 -4.59 20.87
CA GLU A 39 10.04 -4.21 21.66
C GLU A 39 8.77 -4.84 21.07
N THR A 40 8.55 -4.71 19.77
CA THR A 40 7.40 -5.30 19.08
C THR A 40 7.38 -6.83 19.26
N SER A 41 8.52 -7.50 19.07
CA SER A 41 8.66 -8.95 19.25
C SER A 41 8.33 -9.40 20.66
N GLN A 42 8.70 -8.64 21.69
CA GLN A 42 8.37 -8.95 23.08
C GLN A 42 6.87 -8.83 23.35
N VAL A 43 6.22 -7.76 22.88
CA VAL A 43 4.76 -7.59 23.03
C VAL A 43 4.02 -8.68 22.25
N MET A 44 4.43 -8.93 21.01
CA MET A 44 3.78 -9.92 20.15
C MET A 44 3.97 -11.35 20.63
N GLN A 45 5.07 -11.65 21.32
CA GLN A 45 5.25 -12.95 21.96
C GLN A 45 4.16 -13.21 23.02
N ALA A 46 3.72 -12.19 23.76
CA ALA A 46 2.63 -12.32 24.72
C ALA A 46 1.28 -12.58 24.03
N GLU A 47 1.11 -12.06 22.81
CA GLU A 47 -0.07 -12.27 21.95
C GLU A 47 -0.01 -13.60 21.15
N GLY A 48 1.02 -14.43 21.33
CA GLY A 48 1.17 -15.72 20.65
C GLY A 48 1.86 -15.67 19.29
N PHE A 49 2.51 -14.55 18.94
CA PHE A 49 3.27 -14.36 17.70
C PHE A 49 4.78 -14.23 17.99
N PRO A 50 5.48 -15.30 18.38
CA PRO A 50 6.89 -15.25 18.75
C PRO A 50 7.76 -14.81 17.56
N GLY A 51 8.60 -13.80 17.78
CA GLY A 51 9.49 -13.26 16.74
C GLY A 51 8.83 -12.27 15.79
N CYS A 52 7.54 -11.93 15.96
CA CYS A 52 6.85 -10.97 15.12
C CYS A 52 7.31 -9.53 15.43
N ILE A 53 7.87 -8.85 14.43
CA ILE A 53 8.43 -7.50 14.56
C ILE A 53 7.53 -6.40 13.97
N GLY A 54 6.31 -6.76 13.58
CA GLY A 54 5.31 -5.85 13.02
C GLY A 54 4.32 -6.53 12.07
N PHE A 55 3.28 -5.80 11.67
CA PHE A 55 2.30 -6.24 10.68
C PHE A 55 2.25 -5.27 9.51
N ILE A 56 2.05 -5.81 8.32
CA ILE A 56 1.70 -5.03 7.13
C ILE A 56 0.34 -5.54 6.70
N ASP A 57 -0.69 -4.71 6.86
CA ASP A 57 -1.99 -4.99 6.26
C ASP A 57 -2.09 -4.27 4.91
N GLY A 58 -2.59 -4.99 3.92
CA GLY A 58 -2.80 -4.52 2.57
C GLY A 58 -4.29 -4.37 2.28
N SER A 59 -4.67 -3.24 1.69
CA SER A 59 -6.02 -3.07 1.14
C SER A 59 -6.10 -3.60 -0.28
N LEU A 60 -7.16 -4.35 -0.57
CA LEU A 60 -7.48 -4.77 -1.93
C LEU A 60 -8.24 -3.65 -2.62
N ILE A 61 -7.77 -3.25 -3.81
CA ILE A 61 -8.41 -2.20 -4.60
C ILE A 61 -9.08 -2.88 -5.80
N PRO A 62 -10.42 -2.85 -5.91
CA PRO A 62 -11.09 -3.42 -7.06
C PRO A 62 -10.73 -2.59 -8.31
N LEU A 63 -10.20 -3.26 -9.33
CA LEU A 63 -9.94 -2.64 -10.62
C LEU A 63 -11.20 -2.70 -11.47
N SER A 64 -11.60 -1.57 -12.04
CA SER A 64 -12.74 -1.50 -12.96
C SER A 64 -12.48 -2.16 -14.32
N GLN A 65 -11.20 -2.32 -14.67
CA GLN A 65 -10.75 -2.97 -15.90
C GLN A 65 -9.67 -4.00 -15.57
N HIS A 66 -9.70 -5.11 -16.28
CA HIS A 66 -8.65 -6.14 -16.19
C HIS A 66 -7.31 -5.55 -16.69
N PRO A 67 -6.20 -5.71 -15.94
CA PRO A 67 -4.91 -5.20 -16.36
C PRO A 67 -4.37 -5.96 -17.59
N PRO A 68 -3.57 -5.35 -18.48
CA PRO A 68 -3.06 -5.99 -19.70
C PRO A 68 -2.16 -7.22 -19.47
N ASN A 69 -1.65 -7.36 -18.25
CA ASN A 69 -0.81 -8.46 -17.80
C ASN A 69 -1.67 -9.71 -17.51
N PRO A 70 -1.08 -10.91 -17.39
CA PRO A 70 -1.83 -12.13 -17.06
C PRO A 70 -2.71 -11.91 -15.82
N GLY A 71 -4.02 -12.08 -15.96
CA GLY A 71 -4.99 -11.82 -14.87
C GLY A 71 -4.78 -12.68 -13.63
N GLU A 72 -4.12 -13.83 -13.80
CA GLU A 72 -3.66 -14.73 -12.75
C GLU A 72 -2.79 -14.02 -11.71
N ALA A 73 -2.04 -12.98 -12.11
CA ALA A 73 -1.21 -12.20 -11.20
C ALA A 73 -2.01 -11.24 -10.29
N TYR A 74 -3.31 -11.09 -10.53
CA TYR A 74 -4.19 -10.15 -9.84
C TYR A 74 -5.42 -10.84 -9.23
N PHE A 75 -5.37 -12.17 -9.08
CA PHE A 75 -6.43 -12.91 -8.40
C PHE A 75 -6.43 -12.61 -6.90
N ASP A 76 -7.60 -12.21 -6.41
CA ASP A 76 -7.85 -12.13 -4.98
C ASP A 76 -8.22 -13.52 -4.45
N HIS A 77 -7.54 -13.93 -3.38
CA HIS A 77 -7.80 -15.18 -2.66
C HIS A 77 -8.57 -14.94 -1.34
N LYS A 78 -8.91 -13.69 -1.02
CA LYS A 78 -9.87 -13.41 0.04
C LYS A 78 -11.27 -13.87 -0.43
N LYS A 79 -11.96 -14.59 0.45
CA LYS A 79 -13.32 -15.11 0.22
C LYS A 79 -14.37 -14.03 0.45
#